data_AF-A0A6C0EM32-F1
#
_entry.id   AF-A0A6C0EM32-F1
#
_cell.length_a   1.000
_cell.length_b   1.000
_cell.length_c   1.000
_cell.angle_alpha   90.00
_cell.angle_beta   90.00
_cell.angle_gamma   90.00
#
_symmetry.space_group_name_H-M   'P 1'
#
loop_
_entity.id
_entity.type
_entity.pdbx_description
1 polymer ?
#
loop_
_entity_poly.entity_id
_entity_poly.type
_entity_poly.pdbx_seq_one_letter_code
_entity_poly.pdbx_strand_id
1 'polypeptide(L)'
;MYVNLFLDGIYMSWKNSFSGSNNIHLDHPPLMNDGRNFLTIHPDNQLNQEILVENKIMSNNDYRTYLTNNSEKIITNNQLESCSMSKCFRDFKKPEHNGQNQPYFFASAFDNTTPYGYVASDMKSIYLSREQLQSRKVAPTLKIDN
;
A
#
# COMPACT_ATOMS: atom_id res chain seq x y z
N MET A 1 -19.35 -44.06 14.22
CA MET A 1 -17.89 -43.82 14.27
C MET A 1 -17.55 -42.94 13.07
N TYR A 2 -17.67 -41.62 13.22
CA TYR A 2 -17.35 -40.66 12.17
C TYR A 2 -16.03 -40.01 12.53
N VAL A 3 -15.01 -40.28 11.72
CA VAL A 3 -13.70 -39.62 11.80
C VAL A 3 -13.82 -38.33 10.99
N ASN A 4 -13.87 -37.19 11.68
CA ASN A 4 -13.70 -35.88 11.06
C ASN A 4 -12.20 -35.65 10.84
N LEU A 5 -11.76 -35.80 9.59
CA LEU A 5 -10.45 -35.32 9.15
C LEU A 5 -10.54 -33.81 8.93
N PHE A 6 -9.92 -33.07 9.85
CA PHE A 6 -9.60 -31.66 9.70
C PHE A 6 -8.80 -31.46 8.40
N LEU A 7 -9.41 -30.79 7.44
CA LEU A 7 -8.68 -30.04 6.42
C LEU A 7 -9.11 -28.59 6.59
N ASP A 8 -8.24 -27.81 7.24
CA ASP A 8 -8.27 -26.35 7.22
C ASP A 8 -8.06 -25.89 5.77
N GLY A 9 -9.12 -25.98 4.99
CA GLY A 9 -9.23 -25.41 3.67
C GLY A 9 -9.33 -23.91 3.83
N ILE A 10 -8.28 -23.21 3.44
CA ILE A 10 -8.30 -21.77 3.18
C ILE A 10 -9.60 -21.47 2.43
N TYR A 11 -10.47 -20.66 3.05
CA TYR A 11 -11.75 -20.22 2.47
C TYR A 11 -11.45 -19.37 1.24
N MET A 12 -11.25 -20.03 0.11
CA MET A 12 -11.14 -19.41 -1.21
C MET A 12 -12.56 -18.95 -1.56
N SER A 13 -12.83 -17.68 -1.27
CA SER A 13 -14.07 -16.98 -1.65
C SER A 13 -14.39 -17.26 -3.11
N TRP A 14 -15.67 -17.51 -3.43
CA TRP A 14 -16.18 -17.75 -4.79
C TRP A 14 -15.84 -16.63 -5.81
N LYS A 15 -15.26 -15.51 -5.33
CA LYS A 15 -14.66 -14.44 -6.12
C LYS A 15 -13.29 -14.76 -6.74
N ASN A 16 -12.76 -15.96 -6.56
CA ASN A 16 -11.52 -16.35 -7.21
C ASN A 16 -11.82 -16.70 -8.67
N SER A 17 -11.67 -15.69 -9.53
CA SER A 17 -11.86 -15.77 -10.97
C SER A 17 -11.05 -16.91 -11.60
N PHE A 18 -11.73 -17.86 -12.24
CA PHE A 18 -11.14 -18.82 -13.19
C PHE A 18 -10.92 -18.16 -14.57
N SER A 19 -10.39 -16.94 -14.56
CA SER A 19 -10.10 -16.11 -15.72
C SER A 19 -8.73 -15.48 -15.49
N GLY A 20 -7.96 -15.21 -16.56
CA GLY A 20 -6.56 -14.77 -16.50
C GLY A 20 -6.28 -13.43 -15.81
N SER A 21 -7.22 -12.89 -15.03
CA SER A 21 -7.10 -11.68 -14.22
C SER A 21 -7.61 -11.93 -12.79
N ASN A 22 -6.86 -11.45 -11.80
CA ASN A 22 -7.19 -11.50 -10.38
C ASN A 22 -8.03 -10.29 -9.90
N ASN A 23 -8.59 -9.51 -10.83
CA ASN A 23 -9.54 -8.43 -10.53
C ASN A 23 -10.98 -8.92 -10.71
N ILE A 24 -11.87 -8.59 -9.76
CA ILE A 24 -13.32 -8.89 -9.86
C ILE A 24 -14.05 -7.97 -10.85
N HIS A 25 -13.43 -6.86 -11.23
CA HIS A 25 -13.93 -5.93 -12.23
C HIS A 25 -13.24 -6.24 -13.56
N LEU A 26 -13.99 -6.82 -14.52
CA LEU A 26 -13.47 -7.28 -15.81
C LEU A 26 -12.86 -6.15 -16.65
N ASP A 27 -13.41 -4.93 -16.57
CA ASP A 27 -12.94 -3.76 -17.33
C ASP A 27 -11.75 -3.03 -16.67
N HIS A 28 -11.17 -3.60 -15.62
CA HIS A 28 -10.11 -2.98 -14.85
C HIS A 28 -8.85 -3.84 -14.90
N PRO A 29 -7.65 -3.22 -14.84
CA PRO A 29 -6.40 -3.96 -14.89
C PRO A 29 -6.29 -4.95 -13.73
N PRO A 30 -5.48 -6.02 -13.88
CA PRO A 30 -5.24 -6.97 -12.80
C PRO A 30 -4.69 -6.28 -11.55
N LEU A 31 -5.03 -6.81 -10.37
CA LEU A 31 -4.54 -6.31 -9.09
C LEU A 31 -3.11 -6.79 -8.88
N MET A 32 -2.13 -5.95 -9.23
CA MET A 32 -0.70 -6.26 -9.10
C MET A 32 -0.10 -5.55 -7.89
N ASN A 33 0.66 -6.29 -7.06
CA ASN A 33 1.34 -5.72 -5.88
C ASN A 33 2.48 -4.76 -6.25
N ASP A 34 3.02 -4.86 -7.47
CA ASP A 34 4.11 -4.02 -7.96
C ASP A 34 3.65 -2.65 -8.50
N GLY A 35 2.34 -2.38 -8.52
CA GLY A 35 1.77 -1.08 -8.87
C GLY A 35 1.94 -0.65 -10.33
N ARG A 36 2.51 -1.49 -11.21
CA ARG A 36 2.82 -1.11 -12.60
C ARG A 36 1.62 -0.66 -13.42
N ASN A 37 0.42 -1.14 -13.09
CA ASN A 37 -0.82 -0.74 -13.76
C ASN A 37 -1.23 0.73 -13.50
N PHE A 38 -0.61 1.38 -12.50
CA PHE A 38 -0.91 2.75 -12.10
C PHE A 38 0.29 3.69 -12.25
N LEU A 39 1.40 3.21 -12.81
CA LEU A 39 2.59 4.02 -13.03
C LEU A 39 2.60 4.53 -14.48
N THR A 40 2.81 5.84 -14.64
CA THR A 40 3.18 6.41 -15.94
C THR A 40 4.58 5.94 -16.32
N ILE A 41 4.78 5.60 -17.59
CA ILE A 41 6.07 5.07 -18.10
C ILE A 41 7.14 6.18 -18.16
N HIS A 42 6.76 7.44 -17.97
CA HIS A 42 7.68 8.56 -17.96
C HIS A 42 8.49 8.61 -16.67
N PRO A 43 9.82 8.49 -16.74
CA PRO A 43 10.66 8.59 -15.55
C PRO A 43 10.72 10.06 -15.09
N ASP A 44 10.69 10.28 -13.77
CA ASP A 44 10.72 11.63 -13.16
C ASP A 44 11.94 12.47 -13.59
N ASN A 45 13.05 11.81 -13.96
CA ASN A 45 14.24 12.50 -14.44
C ASN A 45 14.01 13.20 -15.79
N GLN A 46 13.19 12.62 -16.66
CA GLN A 46 12.89 13.15 -17.98
C GLN A 46 11.98 14.36 -17.82
N LEU A 47 10.95 14.25 -16.99
CA LEU A 47 10.08 15.37 -16.64
C LEU A 47 10.88 16.56 -16.07
N ASN A 48 11.83 16.28 -15.18
CA ASN A 48 12.69 17.32 -14.63
C ASN A 48 13.59 17.96 -15.70
N GLN A 49 14.13 17.19 -16.64
CA GLN A 49 14.89 17.76 -17.77
C GLN A 49 14.02 18.63 -18.67
N GLU A 50 12.78 18.22 -18.95
CA GLU A 50 11.82 19.01 -19.71
C GLU A 50 11.53 20.35 -19.01
N ILE A 51 11.29 20.34 -17.69
CA ILE A 51 11.10 21.55 -16.88
C ILE A 51 12.32 22.49 -16.99
N LEU A 52 13.54 21.94 -16.91
CA LEU A 52 14.77 22.74 -17.00
C LEU A 52 14.90 23.40 -18.39
N VAL A 53 14.63 22.66 -19.45
CA VAL A 53 14.73 23.13 -20.84
C VAL A 53 13.64 24.16 -21.17
N GLU A 54 12.39 23.88 -20.84
CA GLU A 54 11.25 24.75 -21.12
C GLU A 54 11.35 26.09 -20.39
N ASN A 55 11.76 26.06 -19.12
CA ASN A 55 11.87 27.24 -18.27
C ASN A 55 13.25 27.91 -18.36
N LYS A 56 14.14 27.42 -19.23
CA LYS A 56 15.49 27.95 -19.47
C LYS A 56 16.31 28.09 -18.17
N ILE A 57 16.18 27.11 -17.28
CA ILE A 57 16.85 27.10 -15.97
C ILE A 57 18.28 26.64 -16.19
N MET A 58 19.24 27.54 -16.01
CA MET A 58 20.66 27.27 -16.27
C MET A 58 21.50 27.08 -15.00
N SER A 59 21.03 27.57 -13.85
CA SER A 59 21.77 27.46 -12.59
C SER A 59 20.96 26.80 -11.47
N ASN A 60 21.68 26.24 -10.50
CA ASN A 60 21.06 25.65 -9.30
C ASN A 60 20.25 26.68 -8.49
N ASN A 61 20.63 27.96 -8.54
CA ASN A 61 19.89 29.01 -7.86
C ASN A 61 18.55 29.31 -8.56
N ASP A 62 18.57 29.34 -9.89
CA ASP A 62 17.36 29.54 -10.70
C ASP A 62 16.40 28.37 -10.51
N TYR A 63 16.92 27.15 -10.40
CA TYR A 63 16.11 25.96 -10.13
C TYR A 63 15.39 26.04 -8.78
N ARG A 64 16.10 26.41 -7.71
CA ARG A 64 15.48 26.60 -6.38
C ARG A 64 14.46 27.73 -6.39
N THR A 65 14.76 28.82 -7.10
CA THR A 65 13.84 29.96 -7.26
C THR A 65 12.59 29.56 -8.03
N TYR A 66 12.74 28.77 -9.09
CA TYR A 66 11.62 28.24 -9.85
C TYR A 66 10.73 27.33 -8.99
N LEU A 67 11.33 26.39 -8.26
CA LEU A 67 10.59 25.47 -7.40
C LEU A 67 9.83 26.19 -6.29
N THR A 68 10.44 27.21 -5.69
CA THR A 68 9.78 28.01 -4.63
C THR A 68 8.66 28.88 -5.17
N ASN A 69 8.86 29.52 -6.33
CA ASN A 69 7.83 30.37 -6.94
C ASN A 69 6.67 29.57 -7.56
N ASN A 70 6.89 28.30 -7.92
CA ASN A 70 5.87 27.45 -8.55
C ASN A 70 5.44 26.25 -7.69
N SER A 71 5.83 26.21 -6.41
CA SER A 71 5.61 25.04 -5.54
C SER A 71 4.15 24.64 -5.45
N GLU A 72 3.25 25.61 -5.30
CA GLU A 72 1.81 25.37 -5.18
C GLU A 72 1.27 24.71 -6.46
N LYS A 73 1.64 25.23 -7.64
CA LYS A 73 1.23 24.67 -8.93
C LYS A 73 1.74 23.25 -9.13
N ILE A 74 3.00 23.01 -8.79
CA ILE A 74 3.61 21.68 -8.90
C ILE A 74 2.88 20.69 -7.99
N ILE A 75 2.62 21.08 -6.74
CA ILE A 75 1.90 20.23 -5.78
C ILE A 75 0.48 19.94 -6.28
N THR A 76 -0.26 20.96 -6.72
CA THR A 76 -1.63 20.78 -7.22
C THR A 76 -1.66 19.91 -8.48
N ASN A 77 -0.75 20.13 -9.43
CA ASN A 77 -0.69 19.30 -10.64
C ASN A 77 -0.33 17.85 -10.30
N ASN A 78 0.65 17.61 -9.43
CA ASN A 78 1.00 16.26 -8.99
C ASN A 78 -0.17 15.56 -8.29
N GLN A 79 -0.94 16.30 -7.49
CA GLN A 79 -2.15 15.78 -6.85
C GLN A 79 -3.24 15.45 -7.87
N LEU A 80 -3.45 16.30 -8.88
CA LEU A 80 -4.41 16.07 -9.96
C LEU A 80 -4.01 14.87 -10.83
N GLU A 81 -2.74 14.76 -11.22
CA GLU A 81 -2.21 13.61 -11.97
C GLU A 81 -2.36 12.32 -11.19
N SER A 82 -2.03 12.32 -9.90
CA SER A 82 -2.22 11.16 -9.01
C SER A 82 -3.71 10.78 -8.85
N CYS A 83 -4.60 11.78 -8.90
CA CYS A 83 -6.05 11.63 -8.82
C CYS A 83 -6.70 11.33 -10.18
N SER A 84 -6.00 11.49 -11.31
CA SER A 84 -6.61 11.33 -12.63
C SER A 84 -7.15 9.90 -12.85
N MET A 85 -6.46 8.91 -12.27
CA MET A 85 -6.84 7.49 -12.32
C MET A 85 -7.65 6.99 -11.11
N SER A 86 -7.73 7.75 -10.03
CA SER A 86 -8.42 7.34 -8.80
C SER A 86 -9.33 8.45 -8.30
N LYS A 87 -10.58 8.16 -7.96
CA LYS A 87 -11.58 9.18 -7.51
C LYS A 87 -11.18 9.82 -6.16
N CYS A 88 -10.08 10.59 -6.09
CA CYS A 88 -9.54 11.15 -4.85
C CYS A 88 -10.29 12.39 -4.36
N PHE A 89 -11.06 13.07 -5.23
CA PHE A 89 -12.02 14.09 -4.78
C PHE A 89 -13.26 13.43 -4.21
N ARG A 90 -13.13 12.81 -3.04
CA ARG A 90 -14.24 12.73 -2.10
C ARG A 90 -13.92 13.73 -1.00
N ASP A 91 -14.86 14.61 -0.71
CA ASP A 91 -14.79 15.57 0.38
C ASP A 91 -14.15 14.91 1.60
N PHE A 92 -12.91 15.30 1.92
CA PHE A 92 -12.24 14.91 3.15
C PHE A 92 -12.93 15.65 4.30
N LYS A 93 -14.19 15.28 4.58
CA LYS A 93 -14.78 15.56 5.89
C LYS A 93 -13.89 14.84 6.87
N LYS A 94 -13.10 15.60 7.63
CA LYS A 94 -12.40 15.06 8.79
C LYS A 94 -13.44 14.28 9.59
N PRO A 95 -13.25 12.98 9.83
CA PRO A 95 -14.17 12.28 10.72
C PRO A 95 -14.13 13.00 12.06
N GLU A 96 -15.27 13.53 12.50
CA GLU A 96 -15.42 14.09 13.84
C GLU A 96 -15.28 12.95 14.84
N HIS A 97 -14.05 12.63 15.24
CA HIS A 97 -13.79 11.63 16.24
C HIS A 97 -13.68 12.30 17.62
N ASN A 98 -14.79 12.34 18.35
CA ASN A 98 -14.84 12.70 19.78
C ASN A 98 -14.33 11.55 20.66
N GLY A 99 -13.09 11.11 20.46
CA GLY A 99 -12.52 10.03 21.25
C GLY A 99 -11.04 10.21 21.48
N GLN A 100 -10.58 9.72 22.63
CA GLN A 100 -9.18 9.76 23.01
C GLN A 100 -8.39 8.89 22.02
N ASN A 101 -7.50 9.52 21.26
CA ASN A 101 -6.69 8.89 20.22
C ASN A 101 -5.56 8.06 20.85
N GLN A 102 -5.93 7.03 21.62
CA GLN A 102 -4.97 6.16 22.29
C GLN A 102 -4.52 5.05 21.33
N PRO A 103 -3.21 4.81 21.19
CA PRO A 103 -2.69 3.71 20.39
C PRO A 103 -3.24 2.37 20.89
N TYR A 104 -3.68 1.52 19.96
CA TYR A 104 -4.09 0.16 20.27
C TYR A 104 -2.87 -0.77 20.30
N PHE A 105 -2.72 -1.52 21.38
CA PHE A 105 -1.64 -2.50 21.57
C PHE A 105 -2.19 -3.92 21.46
N PHE A 106 -1.52 -4.75 20.66
CA PHE A 106 -1.80 -6.18 20.56
C PHE A 106 -1.15 -6.93 21.74
N ALA A 107 -1.83 -7.91 22.31
CA ALA A 107 -1.33 -8.66 23.45
C ALA A 107 -0.22 -9.66 23.07
N SER A 108 -0.23 -10.15 21.83
CA SER A 108 0.79 -11.07 21.31
C SER A 108 0.89 -10.99 19.79
N ALA A 109 1.93 -11.59 19.20
CA ALA A 109 2.06 -11.67 17.74
C ALA A 109 0.88 -12.42 17.08
N PHE A 110 0.18 -13.28 17.83
CA PHE A 110 -0.97 -14.06 17.34
C PHE A 110 -2.32 -13.47 17.75
N ASP A 111 -2.32 -12.28 18.33
CA ASP A 111 -3.54 -11.57 18.69
C ASP A 111 -4.19 -10.97 17.44
N ASN A 112 -5.38 -11.48 17.12
CA ASN A 112 -6.18 -11.03 15.98
C ASN A 112 -7.30 -10.06 16.39
N THR A 113 -7.31 -9.57 17.63
CA THR A 113 -8.32 -8.61 18.08
C THR A 113 -8.10 -7.25 17.41
N THR A 114 -9.21 -6.60 17.03
CA THR A 114 -9.17 -5.32 16.31
C THR A 114 -10.00 -4.28 17.06
N PRO A 115 -9.48 -3.07 17.28
CA PRO A 115 -10.24 -1.99 17.90
C PRO A 115 -11.35 -1.50 16.98
N TYR A 116 -12.30 -0.77 17.56
CA TYR A 116 -13.29 -0.04 16.77
C TYR A 116 -12.61 0.92 15.79
N GLY A 117 -13.07 0.93 14.54
CA GLY A 117 -12.47 1.76 13.48
C GLY A 117 -11.12 1.23 12.95
N TYR A 118 -10.75 -0.02 13.24
CA TYR A 118 -9.53 -0.61 12.70
C TYR A 118 -9.51 -0.59 11.17
N VAL A 119 -8.54 0.12 10.61
CA VAL A 119 -8.28 0.14 9.17
C VAL A 119 -7.20 -0.89 8.83
N ALA A 120 -7.55 -1.86 7.99
CA ALA A 120 -6.60 -2.78 7.39
C ALA A 120 -6.08 -2.20 6.08
N SER A 121 -4.75 -2.14 5.94
CA SER A 121 -4.08 -1.87 4.66
C SER A 121 -3.30 -3.10 4.20
N ASP A 122 -3.00 -3.15 2.91
CA ASP A 122 -2.12 -4.12 2.28
C ASP A 122 -0.72 -4.15 2.92
N MET A 123 -0.13 -2.97 3.14
CA MET A 123 1.18 -2.84 3.78
C MET A 123 1.14 -3.34 5.22
N LYS A 124 0.05 -3.07 5.95
CA LYS A 124 -0.11 -3.52 7.33
C LYS A 124 -0.30 -5.04 7.42
N SER A 125 -1.05 -5.65 6.51
CA SER A 125 -1.23 -7.10 6.50
C SER A 125 0.07 -7.84 6.17
N ILE A 126 0.85 -7.33 5.20
CA ILE A 126 2.18 -7.86 4.86
C ILE A 126 3.13 -7.72 6.06
N TYR A 127 3.15 -6.57 6.72
CA TYR A 127 3.98 -6.35 7.91
C TYR A 127 3.61 -7.33 9.04
N LEU A 128 2.34 -7.38 9.43
CA LEU A 128 1.89 -8.22 10.56
C LEU A 128 2.12 -9.72 10.29
N SER A 129 1.89 -10.19 9.06
CA SER A 129 2.16 -11.58 8.69
C SER A 129 3.65 -11.93 8.74
N ARG A 130 4.54 -10.99 8.36
CA ARG A 130 5.98 -11.16 8.50
C ARG A 130 6.39 -11.26 9.97
N GLU A 131 5.87 -10.40 10.83
CA GLU A 131 6.15 -10.45 12.28
C GLU A 131 5.67 -11.77 12.90
N GLN A 132 4.47 -12.22 12.53
CA GLN A 132 3.94 -13.53 12.92
C GLN A 132 4.87 -14.67 12.49
N LEU A 133 5.36 -14.65 11.25
CA LEU A 133 6.32 -15.65 10.76
C LEU A 133 7.64 -15.61 11.54
N GLN A 134 8.18 -14.42 11.80
CA GLN A 134 9.42 -14.26 12.57
C GLN A 134 9.26 -14.77 14.00
N SER A 135 8.12 -14.53 14.64
CA SER A 135 7.85 -15.04 16.00
C SER A 135 7.83 -16.57 16.09
N ARG A 136 7.59 -17.27 14.97
CA ARG A 136 7.63 -18.74 14.86
C ARG A 136 9.01 -19.29 14.51
N LYS A 137 10.00 -18.43 14.31
CA LYS A 137 11.35 -18.86 13.92
C LYS A 137 12.04 -19.54 15.10
N VAL A 138 11.93 -20.86 15.16
CA VAL A 138 12.63 -21.72 16.11
C VAL A 138 13.67 -22.53 15.35
N ALA A 139 14.92 -22.48 15.79
CA ALA A 139 15.96 -23.36 15.27
C ALA A 139 15.96 -24.68 16.07
N PRO A 140 15.90 -25.86 15.41
CA PRO A 140 15.98 -27.12 16.12
C PRO A 140 17.36 -27.30 16.73
N THR A 141 17.42 -27.72 18.00
CA THR A 141 18.67 -28.14 18.64
C THR A 141 18.86 -29.64 18.42
N LEU A 142 19.91 -30.02 17.71
CA LEU A 142 20.31 -31.43 17.58
C LEU A 142 21.07 -31.83 18.84
N LYS A 143 20.56 -32.83 19.57
CA LYS A 143 21.35 -33.51 20.60
C LYS A 143 22.19 -34.57 19.91
N ILE A 144 23.50 -34.55 20.14
CA ILE A 144 24.40 -35.61 19.71
C ILE A 144 24.48 -36.58 20.89
N ASP A 145 23.95 -37.78 20.72
CA ASP A 145 24.09 -38.85 21.71
C ASP A 145 25.51 -39.43 21.61
N ASN A 146 26.20 -39.55 22.76
CA ASN A 146 27.55 -40.11 22.88
C ASN A 146 27.53 -41.64 22.92
#